data_AF-A0A679E832-F1
#
_entry.id   AF-A0A679E832-F1
#
_cell.length_a   1.000
_cell.length_b   1.000
_cell.length_c   1.000
_cell.angle_alpha   90.00
_cell.angle_beta   90.00
_cell.angle_gamma   90.00
#
_symmetry.space_group_name_H-M   'P 1'
#
loop_
_entity.id
_entity.type
_entity.pdbx_description
1 polymer ?
#
loop_
_entity_poly.entity_id
_entity_poly.type
_entity_poly.pdbx_seq_one_letter_code
_entity_poly.pdbx_strand_id
1 'polypeptide(L)' 'IENPADVFVISSRPFGQRAVLKFAAHTGATPIAGRFTPGAFTNQVIQAAFREPRLLIVLDPAQDHQPITEAS' A
#
# COMPACT_ATOMS: atom_id res chain seq x y z
N ILE A 1 9.10 7.80 10.93
CA ILE A 1 9.47 7.84 9.50
C ILE A 1 9.60 9.31 9.12
N GLU A 2 10.73 9.72 8.56
CA GLU A 2 11.00 11.13 8.23
C GLU A 2 10.26 11.58 6.96
N ASN A 3 10.18 10.70 5.95
CA ASN A 3 9.40 10.94 4.73
C ASN A 3 8.04 10.22 4.79
N PRO A 4 6.92 10.93 4.95
CA PRO A 4 5.60 10.29 5.02
C PRO A 4 5.23 9.53 3.75
N ALA A 5 5.80 9.88 2.58
CA ALA A 5 5.53 9.17 1.33
C ALA A 5 6.03 7.71 1.33
N ASP A 6 6.97 7.36 2.21
CA ASP A 6 7.46 5.98 2.39
C ASP A 6 6.47 5.11 3.19
N VAL A 7 5.39 5.70 3.71
CA VAL A 7 4.29 4.98 4.35
C VAL A 7 3.26 4.62 3.29
N PHE A 8 2.93 3.34 3.21
CA PHE A 8 1.91 2.85 2.29
C PHE A 8 0.67 2.42 3.06
N VAL A 9 -0.49 2.81 2.54
CA VAL A 9 -1.79 2.43 3.12
C VAL A 9 -2.58 1.70 2.05
N ILE A 10 -3.09 0.51 2.38
CA ILE A 10 -3.72 -0.41 1.43
C ILE A 10 -5.13 -0.78 1.86
N SER A 11 -6.04 -0.82 0.88
CA SER A 11 -7.32 -1.50 1.00
C SER A 11 -7.79 -1.99 -0.36
N SER A 12 -7.91 -3.32 -0.52
CA SER A 12 -8.63 -3.92 -1.66
C SER A 12 -10.14 -3.74 -1.58
N ARG A 13 -10.69 -3.66 -0.35
CA ARG A 13 -12.13 -3.59 -0.12
C ARG A 13 -12.75 -2.28 -0.63
N PRO A 14 -13.87 -2.31 -1.38
CA PRO A 14 -14.49 -1.11 -1.95
C PRO A 14 -14.83 -0.03 -0.93
N PHE A 15 -15.28 -0.40 0.27
CA PHE A 15 -15.62 0.56 1.32
C PHE A 15 -14.39 1.24 1.94
N GLY A 16 -13.23 0.59 1.92
CA GLY A 16 -11.98 1.12 2.48
C GLY A 16 -11.19 1.97 1.49
N GLN A 17 -11.41 1.83 0.19
CA GLN A 17 -10.69 2.58 -0.86
C GLN A 17 -10.72 4.09 -0.63
N ARG A 18 -11.89 4.65 -0.32
CA ARG A 18 -12.02 6.10 -0.11
C ARG A 18 -11.38 6.56 1.21
N ALA A 19 -11.38 5.71 2.23
CA ALA A 19 -10.72 5.99 3.50
C ALA A 19 -9.19 6.07 3.31
N VAL A 20 -8.61 5.13 2.58
CA VAL A 20 -7.17 5.11 2.25
C VAL A 20 -6.74 6.34 1.46
N LEU A 21 -7.52 6.74 0.44
CA LEU A 21 -7.25 7.95 -0.33
C LEU A 21 -7.28 9.22 0.54
N LYS A 22 -8.27 9.35 1.43
CA LYS A 22 -8.35 10.50 2.33
C LYS A 22 -7.23 10.50 3.36
N PHE A 23 -6.92 9.33 3.94
CA PHE A 23 -5.84 9.19 4.91
C PHE A 23 -4.50 9.62 4.31
N ALA A 24 -4.19 9.13 3.11
CA ALA A 24 -3.01 9.53 2.35
C ALA A 24 -2.94 11.04 2.10
N ALA A 25 -4.06 11.65 1.69
CA ALA A 25 -4.13 13.08 1.44
C ALA A 25 -3.88 13.94 2.71
N HIS A 26 -4.20 13.43 3.89
CA HIS A 26 -4.04 14.19 5.15
C HIS A 26 -2.68 13.94 5.82
N THR A 27 -2.07 12.77 5.58
CA THR A 27 -0.80 12.37 6.21
C THR A 27 0.40 12.51 5.29
N GLY A 28 0.19 12.65 3.97
CA GLY A 28 1.24 12.59 2.97
C GLY A 28 1.72 11.17 2.64
N ALA A 29 1.02 10.14 3.13
CA ALA A 29 1.29 8.75 2.81
C ALA A 29 0.90 8.38 1.38
N THR A 30 1.42 7.27 0.87
CA THR A 30 1.10 6.77 -0.47
C THR A 30 -0.07 5.79 -0.41
N PRO A 31 -1.21 6.08 -1.06
CA PRO A 31 -2.37 5.20 -1.03
C PRO A 31 -2.29 4.10 -2.11
N ILE A 32 -2.74 2.89 -1.76
CA ILE A 32 -3.08 1.82 -2.70
C ILE A 32 -4.56 1.48 -2.49
N ALA A 33 -5.40 2.09 -3.32
CA ALA A 33 -6.83 1.82 -3.34
C ALA A 33 -7.15 0.79 -4.43
N GLY A 34 -7.79 -0.31 -4.03
CA GLY A 34 -8.23 -1.35 -4.95
C GLY A 34 -7.25 -2.51 -5.06
N ARG A 35 -7.24 -3.17 -6.22
CA ARG A 35 -6.46 -4.41 -6.42
C ARG A 35 -4.96 -4.12 -6.28
N PHE A 36 -4.33 -4.81 -5.33
CA PHE A 36 -2.87 -4.83 -5.22
C PHE A 36 -2.27 -5.61 -6.40
N THR A 37 -1.22 -5.07 -7.02
CA THR A 37 -0.48 -5.75 -8.08
C THR A 37 0.59 -6.63 -7.43
N PRO A 38 0.52 -7.96 -7.57
CA PRO A 38 1.55 -8.84 -7.02
C PRO A 38 2.94 -8.51 -7.59
N GLY A 39 3.96 -8.55 -6.74
CA GLY A 39 5.33 -8.18 -7.05
C GLY A 39 5.62 -6.69 -6.93
N ALA A 40 4.66 -5.86 -6.49
CA ALA A 40 4.89 -4.42 -6.35
C ALA A 40 5.95 -4.08 -5.29
N PHE A 41 6.15 -4.94 -4.28
CA PHE A 41 7.17 -4.71 -3.25
C PHE A 41 8.45 -5.53 -3.45
N THR A 42 8.42 -6.58 -4.27
CA THR A 42 9.56 -7.50 -4.44
C THR A 42 10.21 -7.44 -5.82
N ASN A 43 9.47 -7.06 -6.87
CA ASN A 43 9.96 -7.11 -8.24
C ASN A 43 10.45 -5.75 -8.76
N GLN A 44 11.75 -5.50 -8.59
CA GLN A 44 12.43 -4.27 -9.02
C GLN A 44 12.50 -4.08 -10.55
N VAL A 45 12.32 -5.16 -11.33
CA VAL A 45 12.35 -5.09 -12.81
C VAL A 45 11.16 -4.29 -13.35
N ILE A 46 10.04 -4.27 -12.63
CA ILE A 46 8.83 -3.53 -13.00
C ILE A 46 8.93 -2.10 -12.46
N GLN A 47 9.88 -1.31 -13.00
CA GLN A 47 10.23 0.03 -12.47
C GLN A 47 9.04 0.99 -12.30
N ALA A 48 8.03 0.91 -13.17
CA ALA A 48 6.86 1.80 -13.10
C ALA A 48 5.94 1.54 -11.91
N ALA A 49 5.99 0.33 -11.33
CA ALA A 49 5.08 -0.10 -10.26
C ALA A 49 5.80 -0.53 -8.98
N PHE A 50 7.14 -0.64 -9.02
CA PHE A 50 7.96 -0.98 -7.86
C PHE A 50 7.87 0.09 -6.78
N ARG A 51 7.61 -0.34 -5.54
CA ARG A 51 7.42 0.50 -4.36
C ARG A 51 8.14 -0.16 -3.20
N GLU A 52 8.90 0.61 -2.43
CA GLU A 52 9.63 0.11 -1.27
C GLU A 52 9.12 0.79 0.00
N PRO A 53 8.05 0.26 0.63
CA PRO A 53 7.47 0.86 1.81
C PRO A 53 8.38 0.69 3.05
N ARG A 54 8.52 1.73 3.86
CA ARG A 54 9.13 1.63 5.20
C ARG A 54 8.12 1.24 6.28
N LEU A 55 6.84 1.50 6.03
CA LEU A 55 5.72 1.09 6.86
C LEU A 55 4.53 0.78 5.97
N LEU A 56 3.87 -0.34 6.28
CA LEU A 56 2.65 -0.77 5.62
C LEU A 56 1.49 -0.73 6.60
N ILE A 57 0.41 -0.04 6.23
CA ILE A 57 -0.86 -0.02 6.95
C ILE A 57 -1.89 -0.75 6.10
N VAL A 58 -2.44 -1.83 6.64
CA VAL A 58 -3.41 -2.68 5.95
C VAL A 58 -4.76 -2.57 6.64
N LEU A 59 -5.83 -2.38 5.87
CA LEU A 59 -7.18 -2.26 6.41
C LEU A 59 -7.79 -3.63 6.78
N ASP A 60 -7.55 -4.66 5.95
CA ASP A 60 -7.99 -6.02 6.24
C ASP A 60 -6.91 -7.06 5.84
N PRO A 61 -6.24 -7.71 6.81
CA PRO A 61 -5.17 -8.66 6.51
C PRO A 61 -5.66 -9.92 5.78
N ALA A 62 -6.95 -10.27 5.84
CA ALA A 62 -7.47 -11.45 5.14
C ALA A 62 -7.55 -11.23 3.62
N GLN A 63 -8.07 -10.09 3.18
CA GLN A 63 -8.17 -9.76 1.76
C GLN A 63 -6.86 -9.20 1.19
N ASP A 64 -6.10 -8.47 2.01
CA ASP A 64 -4.82 -7.86 1.63
C ASP A 64 -3.63 -8.72 2.11
N HIS A 65 -3.75 -10.05 2.08
CA HIS A 65 -2.67 -10.95 2.48
C HIS A 65 -1.47 -10.88 1.53
N GLN A 66 -1.67 -10.64 0.23
CA GLN A 66 -0.60 -10.54 -0.75
C GLN A 66 0.47 -9.48 -0.40
N PRO A 67 0.11 -8.19 -0.14
CA PRO A 67 1.10 -7.21 0.27
C PRO A 67 1.73 -7.50 1.64
N ILE A 68 1.07 -8.26 2.52
CA ILE A 68 1.66 -8.70 3.79
C ILE A 68 2.76 -9.72 3.53
N THR A 69 2.52 -10.70 2.68
CA THR A 69 3.50 -11.71 2.27
C THR A 69 4.69 -11.08 1.52
N GLU A 70 4.46 -10.01 0.75
CA GLU A 70 5.55 -9.31 0.08
C GLU A 70 6.30 -8.33 1.00
N ALA A 71 5.75 -8.00 2.17
CA ALA A 71 6.39 -7.15 3.18
C ALA A 71 7.11 -7.96 4.27
N SER A 72 6.94 -9.29 4.31
CA SER A 72 7.64 -10.21 5.21
C SER A 72 8.97 -10.67 4.63
#